data_AF-A0A9D1CSB5-F1
#
_entry.id   AF-A0A9D1CSB5-F1
#
_cell.length_a   1.000
_cell.length_b   1.000
_cell.length_c   1.000
_cell.angle_alpha   90.00
_cell.angle_beta   90.00
_cell.angle_gamma   90.00
#
_symmetry.space_group_name_H-M   'P 1'
#
loop_
_entity.id
_entity.type
_entity.pdbx_description
1 polymer ?
#
loop_
_entity_poly.entity_id
_entity_poly.type
_entity_poly.pdbx_seq_one_letter_code
_entity_poly.pdbx_strand_id
1 'polypeptide(L)' 'MLGGIISFLVQLCLILCWVAPFTFVFFLIAAIKEAVNGGNNDINFGLGAAFSLLVMLVAAVLGPGVI' A
#
# COMPACT_ATOMS: atom_id res chain seq x y z
N MET A 1 -6.17 -6.06 27.54
CA MET A 1 -5.22 -6.52 26.51
C MET A 1 -5.73 -6.27 25.10
N LEU A 2 -7.00 -6.60 24.77
CA LEU A 2 -7.60 -6.41 23.45
C LEU A 2 -7.58 -4.94 22.92
N GLY A 3 -7.89 -3.96 23.78
CA GLY A 3 -7.91 -2.54 23.39
C GLY A 3 -6.56 -1.95 22.99
N GLY A 4 -5.45 -2.45 23.56
CA GLY A 4 -4.10 -2.01 23.19
C GLY A 4 -3.67 -2.50 21.81
N ILE A 5 -4.05 -3.74 21.45
CA ILE A 5 -3.76 -4.33 20.14
C ILE A 5 -4.51 -3.60 19.02
N ILE A 6 -5.78 -3.28 19.27
CA ILE A 6 -6.62 -2.53 18.32
C ILE A 6 -6.06 -1.12 18.10
N SER A 7 -5.67 -0.43 19.17
CA SER A 7 -5.06 0.91 19.09
C SER A 7 -3.76 0.89 18.28
N PHE A 8 -2.92 -0.12 18.51
CA PHE A 8 -1.68 -0.31 17.74
C PHE A 8 -1.95 -0.58 16.25
N LEU A 9 -2.93 -1.44 15.93
CA LEU A 9 -3.32 -1.73 14.54
C LEU A 9 -3.86 -0.50 13.81
N VAL A 10 -4.68 0.33 14.48
CA VAL A 10 -5.19 1.58 13.92
C VAL A 10 -4.05 2.56 13.63
N GLN A 11 -3.14 2.74 14.58
CA GLN A 11 -2.00 3.64 14.43
C GLN A 11 -1.05 3.17 13.31
N LEU A 12 -0.83 1.84 13.21
CA LEU A 12 -0.10 1.22 12.12
C LEU A 12 -0.79 1.47 10.77
N CYS A 13 -2.12 1.31 10.69
CA CYS A 13 -2.89 1.57 9.48
C CYS A 13 -2.81 3.04 9.01
N LEU A 14 -2.85 4.00 9.94
CA LEU A 14 -2.71 5.42 9.62
C LEU A 14 -1.33 5.74 9.03
N ILE A 15 -0.28 5.17 9.62
CA ILE A 15 1.10 5.32 9.10
C ILE A 15 1.23 4.65 7.73
N LEU A 16 0.71 3.43 7.57
CA LEU A 16 0.72 2.75 6.27
C LEU A 16 -0.07 3.51 5.22
N CYS A 17 -1.22 4.09 5.56
CA CYS A 17 -2.03 4.86 4.62
C CYS A 17 -1.29 6.11 4.13
N TRP A 18 -0.47 6.74 4.97
CA TRP A 18 0.38 7.87 4.57
C TRP A 18 1.52 7.45 3.65
N VAL A 19 2.12 6.28 3.92
CA VAL A 19 3.28 5.76 3.17
C VAL A 19 2.85 5.05 1.88
N ALA A 20 1.65 4.47 1.84
CA ALA A 20 1.08 3.74 0.70
C ALA A 20 1.09 4.48 -0.65
N PRO A 21 0.76 5.79 -0.75
CA PRO A 21 0.85 6.49 -2.03
C PRO A 21 2.30 6.58 -2.55
N PHE A 22 3.27 6.76 -1.66
CA PHE A 22 4.68 6.80 -2.06
C PHE A 22 5.18 5.41 -2.48
N THR A 23 4.85 4.36 -1.72
CA THR A 23 5.23 2.98 -2.09
C THR A 23 4.60 2.58 -3.41
N PHE A 24 3.35 2.96 -3.65
CA PHE A 24 2.68 2.74 -4.93
C PHE A 24 3.46 3.35 -6.09
N VAL A 25 3.86 4.63 -6.00
CA VAL A 25 4.61 5.31 -7.07
C VAL A 25 5.94 4.60 -7.36
N PHE A 26 6.71 4.25 -6.34
CA PHE A 26 8.00 3.58 -6.54
C PHE A 26 7.85 2.17 -7.11
N PHE A 27 6.92 1.37 -6.59
CA PHE A 27 6.65 0.04 -7.11
C PHE A 27 6.11 0.07 -8.54
N LEU A 28 5.24 1.03 -8.86
CA LEU A 28 4.71 1.20 -10.21
C LEU A 28 5.82 1.58 -11.21
N ILE A 29 6.69 2.52 -10.85
CA ILE A 29 7.84 2.91 -11.68
C ILE A 29 8.78 1.71 -11.89
N ALA A 30 9.07 0.95 -10.84
CA ALA A 30 9.91 -0.25 -10.93
C ALA A 30 9.27 -1.32 -11.82
N ALA A 31 7.97 -1.56 -11.69
CA ALA A 31 7.22 -2.51 -12.52
C ALA A 31 7.23 -2.11 -13.99
N ILE A 32 6.97 -0.82 -14.29
CA ILE A 32 7.02 -0.30 -15.66
C ILE A 32 8.42 -0.44 -16.24
N LYS A 33 9.45 -0.06 -15.47
CA LYS A 33 10.85 -0.14 -15.90
C LYS A 33 11.26 -1.59 -16.21
N GLU A 34 10.84 -2.53 -15.37
CA GLU A 34 11.15 -3.95 -15.56
C GLU A 34 10.39 -4.53 -16.77
N ALA A 35 9.10 -4.20 -16.92
CA ALA A 35 8.29 -4.63 -18.05
C ALA A 35 8.82 -4.11 -19.40
N VAL A 36 9.26 -2.85 -19.45
CA VAL A 36 9.83 -2.24 -20.67
C VAL A 36 11.20 -2.83 -21.02
N ASN A 37 12.02 -3.16 -20.02
CA ASN A 37 13.36 -3.71 -20.23
C ASN A 37 13.37 -5.25 -20.40
N GLY A 38 12.21 -5.92 -20.37
CA GLY A 38 12.11 -7.37 -20.44
C GLY A 38 12.72 -8.08 -19.21
N GLY A 39 12.72 -7.40 -18.06
CA GLY A 39 13.24 -7.93 -16.81
C GLY A 39 12.28 -8.91 -16.15
N ASN A 40 12.82 -9.77 -15.27
CA ASN A 40 12.12 -10.94 -14.76
C ASN A 40 11.32 -10.68 -13.46
N ASN A 41 11.32 -9.44 -12.96
CA ASN A 41 10.73 -9.03 -11.68
C ASN A 41 9.51 -8.11 -11.82
N ASP A 42 8.99 -7.92 -13.04
CA ASP A 42 7.86 -7.05 -13.36
C ASP A 42 6.61 -7.43 -12.55
N ILE A 43 6.34 -8.74 -12.40
CA ILE A 43 5.23 -9.26 -11.59
C ILE A 43 5.43 -8.92 -10.11
N ASN A 44 6.64 -9.06 -9.57
CA ASN A 44 6.91 -8.79 -8.14
C ASN A 44 6.71 -7.31 -7.80
N PHE A 45 7.22 -6.42 -8.65
CA PHE A 45 7.03 -4.98 -8.47
C PHE A 45 5.57 -4.58 -8.68
N GLY A 46 4.89 -5.17 -9.67
CA GLY A 46 3.46 -4.99 -9.90
C GLY A 46 2.61 -5.42 -8.71
N LEU A 47 2.95 -6.54 -8.06
CA LEU A 47 2.28 -7.02 -6.85
C LEU A 47 2.42 -6.02 -5.69
N GLY A 48 3.60 -5.43 -5.51
CA GLY A 48 3.83 -4.38 -4.51
C GLY A 48 3.02 -3.11 -4.77
N ALA A 49 2.87 -2.72 -6.04
CA ALA A 49 2.01 -1.60 -6.43
C ALA A 49 0.52 -1.92 -6.16
N ALA A 50 0.06 -3.11 -6.54
CA ALA A 50 -1.31 -3.56 -6.30
C ALA A 50 -1.65 -3.62 -4.80
N PHE A 51 -0.72 -4.10 -3.97
CA PHE A 51 -0.89 -4.11 -2.51
C PHE A 51 -1.00 -2.70 -1.94
N SER A 52 -0.17 -1.76 -2.42
CA SER A 52 -0.24 -0.36 -2.00
C SER A 52 -1.59 0.30 -2.36
N LEU A 53 -2.15 -0.03 -3.54
CA LEU A 53 -3.50 0.40 -3.92
C LEU A 53 -4.58 -0.20 -3.03
N LEU A 54 -4.47 -1.47 -2.65
CA LEU A 54 -5.43 -2.12 -1.78
C LEU A 54 -5.45 -1.48 -0.39
N VAL A 55 -4.29 -1.12 0.17
CA VAL A 55 -4.20 -0.37 1.44
C VAL A 55 -4.90 0.99 1.33
N MET A 56 -4.65 1.74 0.25
CA MET A 56 -5.32 3.03 0.01
C MET A 56 -6.84 2.87 -0.18
N LEU A 57 -7.29 1.83 -0.89
CA LEU A 57 -8.70 1.54 -1.09
C LEU A 57 -9.40 1.22 0.24
N VAL A 58 -8.79 0.37 1.06
CA VAL A 58 -9.31 0.02 2.39
C VAL A 58 -9.42 1.28 3.25
N ALA A 59 -8.40 2.14 3.24
CA ALA A 59 -8.46 3.41 3.97
C ALA A 59 -9.55 4.35 3.43
N ALA A 60 -9.76 4.43 2.11
CA ALA A 60 -10.80 5.25 1.51
C ALA A 60 -12.22 4.73 1.82
N VAL A 61 -12.41 3.41 1.84
CA VAL A 61 -13.71 2.77 2.12
C VAL A 61 -14.05 2.80 3.61
N LEU A 62 -13.06 2.69 4.49
CA LEU A 62 -13.23 2.74 5.95
C LEU A 62 -13.17 4.18 6.50
N GLY A 63 -12.63 5.12 5.72
CA GLY A 63 -12.51 6.54 6.06
C GLY A 63 -13.79 7.33 6.33
N PRO A 64 -14.96 7.09 5.70
CA PRO A 64 -16.14 7.95 5.89
C PRO A 64 -16.76 7.91 7.31
N GLY A 65 -16.20 7.15 8.25
CA GLY A 65 -16.56 7.18 9.67
C GLY A 65 -15.44 7.66 10.62
N VAL A 66 -14.30 8.15 10.12
CA VAL A 66 -13.10 8.45 10.93
C VAL A 66 -12.51 9.85 10.68
N ILE A 67 -13.06 10.63 9.75
CA ILE A 67 -12.65 12.03 9.48
C ILE A 67 -13.76 12.99 9.90
#